data_AF-A0A2V9F515-F1
#
_entry.id   AF-A0A2V9F515-F1
#
_cell.length_a   1.000
_cell.length_b   1.000
_cell.length_c   1.000
_cell.angle_alpha   90.00
_cell.angle_beta   90.00
_cell.angle_gamma   90.00
#
_symmetry.space_group_name_H-M   'P 1'
#
loop_
_entity.id
_entity.type
_entity.pdbx_description
1 polymer ?
#
loop_
_entity_poly.entity_id
_entity_poly.type
_entity_poly.pdbx_seq_one_letter_code
_entity_poly.pdbx_strand_id
1 'polypeptide(L)'
;MTTSKASNNGRRSRAVARAALILSACLFTTQAAAFASAPYFPLPDGATWTYNVSDGTTSSTETRTVAGTKSFNGAQVKIVRDQAGNENYFTNDDAGVRVHGALFVDPANGNETDTYSPPVPFAARDSIIGTQVSGSGSATGVQGSDTFTLNYASGSTPLAIETVTVPAGTFTNAVHVRLTISYSGFVDGIPVSYSATLDDWLVAGVGSVREVAAETATGSTTIYELQSYNVRRTLADFSGDAHSDILWRNTSTGENYVFFMNGTTVVAEGFVRQVADPSWKIAGVGDFDGDGKADILWRNSATGEDYIYLMNGTAVAGEGFLPTVADQSWQVAGVGDFDGDGK
;
A
#
# COMPACT_ATOMS: atom_id res chain seq x y z
N MET A 1 38.81 58.76 18.02
CA MET A 1 38.73 58.12 16.70
C MET A 1 39.09 56.66 16.86
N THR A 2 38.11 55.76 16.90
CA THR A 2 38.33 54.31 16.90
C THR A 2 37.45 53.71 15.82
N THR A 3 38.07 53.54 14.66
CA THR A 3 37.52 52.99 13.44
C THR A 3 37.30 51.47 13.54
N SER A 4 36.13 51.05 13.10
CA SER A 4 35.77 49.74 12.54
C SER A 4 36.28 48.47 13.24
N LYS A 5 35.60 48.03 14.31
CA LYS A 5 35.57 46.60 14.71
C LYS A 5 34.37 45.82 14.11
N ALA A 6 33.47 46.48 13.39
CA ALA A 6 32.27 45.87 12.82
C ALA A 6 32.48 45.09 11.50
N SER A 7 33.65 45.16 10.85
CA SER A 7 33.84 44.53 9.52
C SER A 7 34.57 43.18 9.51
N ASN A 8 35.16 42.73 10.63
CA ASN A 8 35.99 41.51 10.66
C ASN A 8 35.25 40.26 11.18
N ASN A 9 34.18 40.42 11.97
CA ASN A 9 33.30 39.31 12.36
C ASN A 9 32.39 38.82 11.23
N GLY A 10 32.04 39.70 10.28
CA GLY A 10 31.24 39.34 9.10
C GLY A 10 32.02 38.56 8.02
N ARG A 11 33.34 38.72 7.94
CA ARG A 11 34.19 37.99 6.98
C ARG A 11 34.62 36.61 7.49
N ARG A 12 34.86 36.45 8.80
CA ARG A 12 35.18 35.15 9.42
C ARG A 12 33.98 34.20 9.47
N SER A 13 32.77 34.72 9.74
CA SER A 13 31.53 33.93 9.69
C SER A 13 31.18 33.44 8.28
N ARG A 14 31.46 34.23 7.23
CA ARG A 14 31.26 33.83 5.83
C ARG A 14 32.28 32.81 5.31
N ALA A 15 33.49 32.80 5.87
CA ALA A 15 34.50 31.79 5.57
C ALA A 15 34.23 30.44 6.26
N VAL A 16 33.73 30.46 7.51
CA VAL A 16 33.27 29.26 8.23
C VAL A 16 31.99 28.69 7.60
N ALA A 17 31.06 29.53 7.15
CA ALA A 17 29.88 29.09 6.41
C ALA A 17 30.23 28.49 5.03
N ARG A 18 31.27 28.97 4.34
CA ARG A 18 31.72 28.39 3.06
C ARG A 18 32.57 27.13 3.23
N ALA A 19 33.31 26.99 4.33
CA ALA A 19 33.99 25.73 4.66
C ALA A 19 32.99 24.65 5.10
N ALA A 20 31.93 25.01 5.83
CA ALA A 20 30.82 24.10 6.15
C ALA A 20 30.02 23.69 4.89
N LEU A 21 29.81 24.62 3.95
CA LEU A 21 29.12 24.34 2.69
C LEU A 21 29.92 23.41 1.75
N ILE A 22 31.25 23.39 1.87
CA ILE A 22 32.15 22.55 1.05
C ILE A 22 32.48 21.22 1.76
N LEU A 23 32.45 21.16 3.10
CA LEU A 23 32.61 19.90 3.86
C LEU A 23 31.29 19.10 3.97
N SER A 24 30.13 19.76 3.98
CA SER A 24 28.82 19.10 3.84
C SER A 24 28.51 18.66 2.40
N ALA A 25 29.30 19.10 1.41
CA ALA A 25 29.20 18.67 0.03
C ALA A 25 30.08 17.42 -0.28
N CYS A 26 30.77 16.84 0.70
CA CYS A 26 31.73 15.75 0.47
C CYS A 26 31.74 14.63 1.52
N LEU A 27 30.82 14.59 2.49
CA LEU A 27 30.62 13.39 3.32
C LEU A 27 29.12 13.12 3.52
N PHE A 28 28.70 12.02 2.92
CA PHE A 28 27.35 11.46 2.83
C PHE A 28 26.42 12.23 1.89
N THR A 29 26.40 11.75 0.65
CA THR A 29 25.16 11.59 -0.10
C THR A 29 24.07 11.05 0.83
N THR A 30 23.27 11.89 1.47
CA THR A 30 21.89 11.51 1.70
C THR A 30 21.25 11.59 0.32
N GLN A 31 21.45 10.53 -0.48
CA GLN A 31 20.38 10.12 -1.38
C GLN A 31 19.14 10.14 -0.49
N ALA A 32 18.26 11.11 -0.70
CA ALA A 32 16.89 10.88 -0.33
C ALA A 32 16.53 9.66 -1.17
N ALA A 33 16.55 8.49 -0.54
CA ALA A 33 16.19 7.27 -1.22
C ALA A 33 14.71 7.46 -1.56
N ALA A 34 14.43 7.73 -2.83
CA ALA A 34 13.10 7.53 -3.35
C ALA A 34 12.85 6.03 -3.17
N PHE A 35 11.84 5.68 -2.38
CA PHE A 35 11.45 4.29 -2.26
C PHE A 35 10.47 4.03 -3.40
N ALA A 36 10.95 3.29 -4.40
CA ALA A 36 10.14 2.87 -5.52
C ALA A 36 8.99 2.01 -5.01
N SER A 37 7.81 2.24 -5.60
CA SER A 37 6.50 1.70 -5.24
C SER A 37 6.51 0.20 -4.94
N ALA A 38 6.50 -0.14 -3.65
CA ALA A 38 5.72 -1.29 -3.23
C ALA A 38 4.26 -0.84 -3.08
N PRO A 39 3.26 -1.69 -3.35
CA PRO A 39 1.92 -1.40 -2.90
C PRO A 39 1.96 -1.39 -1.37
N TYR A 40 2.03 -0.20 -0.76
CA TYR A 40 1.88 -0.01 0.68
C TYR A 40 0.44 -0.19 1.13
N PHE A 41 -0.47 -0.35 0.17
CA PHE A 41 -1.90 -0.53 0.36
C PHE A 41 -2.45 -1.36 -0.83
N PRO A 42 -2.01 -2.60 -1.07
CA PRO A 42 -2.77 -3.49 -1.91
C PRO A 42 -3.95 -3.96 -1.05
N LEU A 43 -5.15 -3.69 -1.53
CA LEU A 43 -6.38 -4.11 -0.88
C LEU A 43 -6.98 -5.22 -1.73
N PRO A 44 -6.41 -6.44 -1.68
CA PRO A 44 -7.07 -7.56 -2.28
C PRO A 44 -8.46 -7.70 -1.65
N ASP A 45 -9.49 -7.93 -2.46
CA ASP A 45 -10.85 -8.09 -1.93
C ASP A 45 -10.86 -9.25 -0.93
N GLY A 46 -11.39 -8.99 0.28
CA GLY A 46 -11.36 -9.93 1.40
C GLY A 46 -10.08 -9.94 2.24
N ALA A 47 -9.09 -9.08 1.96
CA ALA A 47 -7.94 -8.93 2.85
C ALA A 47 -8.36 -8.37 4.22
N THR A 48 -7.71 -8.84 5.29
CA THR A 48 -8.03 -8.40 6.65
C THR A 48 -6.79 -8.02 7.45
N TRP A 49 -6.92 -7.01 8.31
CA TRP A 49 -5.94 -6.66 9.33
C TRP A 49 -6.63 -6.66 10.68
N THR A 50 -6.07 -7.37 11.65
CA THR A 50 -6.53 -7.33 13.03
C THR A 50 -5.47 -6.61 13.87
N TYR A 51 -5.89 -5.53 14.51
CA TYR A 51 -5.05 -4.69 15.36
C TYR A 51 -5.38 -4.91 16.82
N ASN A 52 -4.35 -4.85 17.66
CA ASN A 52 -4.52 -4.48 19.05
C ASN A 52 -4.69 -2.97 19.11
N VAL A 53 -5.76 -2.48 19.74
CA VAL A 53 -6.04 -1.06 19.87
C VAL A 53 -5.90 -0.67 21.34
N SER A 54 -5.11 0.36 21.64
CA SER A 54 -4.89 0.85 23.00
C SER A 54 -5.00 2.37 23.04
N ASP A 55 -5.76 2.88 24.00
CA ASP A 55 -5.85 4.32 24.33
C ASP A 55 -4.96 4.71 25.53
N GLY A 56 -4.06 3.79 25.94
CA GLY A 56 -3.21 3.94 27.12
C GLY A 56 -3.89 3.53 28.44
N THR A 57 -5.19 3.25 28.44
CA THR A 57 -5.96 2.80 29.63
C THR A 57 -6.66 1.46 29.42
N THR A 58 -7.16 1.21 28.21
CA THR A 58 -7.85 0.00 27.81
C THR A 58 -7.21 -0.59 26.56
N SER A 59 -7.42 -1.90 26.35
CA SER A 59 -6.97 -2.60 25.15
C SER A 59 -8.14 -3.37 24.56
N SER A 60 -8.34 -3.24 23.25
CA SER A 60 -9.36 -3.95 22.48
C SER A 60 -8.75 -4.49 21.18
N THR A 61 -9.57 -5.16 20.38
CA THR A 61 -9.17 -5.60 19.03
C THR A 61 -10.08 -4.98 17.99
N GLU A 62 -9.52 -4.56 16.87
CA GLU A 62 -10.26 -4.06 15.73
C GLU A 62 -9.82 -4.83 14.48
N THR A 63 -10.79 -5.31 13.69
CA THR A 63 -10.51 -5.90 12.38
C THR A 63 -10.99 -4.97 11.28
N ARG A 64 -10.08 -4.66 10.33
CA ARG A 64 -10.38 -3.96 9.08
C ARG A 64 -10.38 -4.97 7.94
N THR A 65 -11.34 -4.85 7.02
CA THR A 65 -11.53 -5.76 5.88
C THR A 65 -11.68 -4.98 4.59
N VAL A 66 -11.07 -5.45 3.51
CA VAL A 66 -11.37 -4.96 2.16
C VAL A 66 -12.68 -5.57 1.69
N ALA A 67 -13.74 -4.77 1.63
CA ALA A 67 -15.09 -5.22 1.35
C ALA A 67 -15.44 -5.25 -0.16
N GLY A 68 -14.54 -4.76 -1.02
CA GLY A 68 -14.72 -4.76 -2.46
C GLY A 68 -14.30 -3.45 -3.13
N THR A 69 -14.75 -3.28 -4.37
CA THR A 69 -14.50 -2.09 -5.19
C THR A 69 -15.84 -1.45 -5.61
N LYS A 70 -15.90 -0.11 -5.65
CA LYS A 70 -17.05 0.63 -6.19
C LYS A 70 -16.61 1.88 -6.94
N SER A 71 -17.51 2.43 -7.76
CA SER A 71 -17.35 3.81 -8.24
C SER A 71 -17.74 4.78 -7.12
N PHE A 72 -16.84 5.71 -6.79
CA PHE A 72 -17.04 6.74 -5.77
C PHE A 72 -16.31 8.02 -6.18
N ASN A 73 -17.02 9.16 -6.16
CA ASN A 73 -16.49 10.45 -6.61
C ASN A 73 -15.79 10.42 -8.00
N GLY A 74 -16.34 9.61 -8.93
CA GLY A 74 -15.79 9.45 -10.28
C GLY A 74 -14.53 8.57 -10.38
N ALA A 75 -14.03 8.01 -9.27
CA ALA A 75 -12.92 7.06 -9.25
C ALA A 75 -13.39 5.64 -8.90
N GLN A 76 -12.62 4.61 -9.29
CA GLN A 76 -12.79 3.26 -8.74
C GLN A 76 -12.03 3.19 -7.42
N VAL A 77 -12.75 3.01 -6.31
CA VAL A 77 -12.19 2.99 -4.96
C VAL A 77 -12.33 1.60 -4.35
N LYS A 78 -11.35 1.24 -3.52
CA LYS A 78 -11.43 0.11 -2.60
C LYS A 78 -12.16 0.54 -1.33
N ILE A 79 -13.00 -0.35 -0.82
CA ILE A 79 -13.80 -0.13 0.39
C ILE A 79 -13.10 -0.85 1.54
N VAL A 80 -12.59 -0.11 2.51
CA VAL A 80 -12.05 -0.66 3.77
C VAL A 80 -13.10 -0.51 4.84
N ARG A 81 -13.63 -1.62 5.33
CA ARG A 81 -14.65 -1.68 6.36
C ARG A 81 -14.05 -2.08 7.70
N ASP A 82 -14.37 -1.36 8.77
CA ASP A 82 -13.98 -1.75 10.13
C ASP A 82 -14.97 -2.74 10.77
N GLN A 83 -14.68 -3.17 12.00
CA GLN A 83 -15.51 -4.13 12.74
C GLN A 83 -16.87 -3.57 13.17
N ALA A 84 -17.01 -2.24 13.24
CA ALA A 84 -18.27 -1.56 13.52
C ALA A 84 -19.13 -1.35 12.25
N GLY A 85 -18.56 -1.65 11.07
CA GLY A 85 -19.23 -1.55 9.78
C GLY A 85 -18.97 -0.22 9.06
N ASN A 86 -18.12 0.65 9.59
CA ASN A 86 -17.79 1.93 8.96
C ASN A 86 -16.89 1.71 7.75
N GLU A 87 -17.09 2.49 6.70
CA GLU A 87 -16.38 2.35 5.44
C GLU A 87 -15.50 3.56 5.15
N ASN A 88 -14.27 3.27 4.72
CA ASN A 88 -13.33 4.23 4.19
C ASN A 88 -13.03 3.88 2.73
N TYR A 89 -12.89 4.91 1.90
CA TYR A 89 -12.76 4.74 0.46
C TYR A 89 -11.38 5.18 -0.02
N PHE A 90 -10.62 4.25 -0.61
CA PHE A 90 -9.24 4.49 -1.01
C PHE A 90 -9.02 4.26 -2.50
N THR A 91 -8.20 5.10 -3.13
CA THR A 91 -7.49 4.75 -4.36
C THR A 91 -6.04 4.48 -4.04
N ASN A 92 -5.42 3.53 -4.75
CA ASN A 92 -3.98 3.33 -4.79
C ASN A 92 -3.60 3.17 -6.27
N ASP A 93 -3.04 4.23 -6.86
CA ASP A 93 -2.72 4.29 -8.29
C ASP A 93 -1.40 5.02 -8.56
N ASP A 94 -1.17 5.41 -9.81
CA ASP A 94 0.05 6.09 -10.25
C ASP A 94 0.34 7.39 -9.50
N ALA A 95 -0.67 8.02 -8.89
CA ALA A 95 -0.54 9.23 -8.08
C ALA A 95 -0.46 8.94 -6.56
N GLY A 96 -0.45 7.67 -6.16
CA GLY A 96 -0.32 7.21 -4.79
C GLY A 96 -1.64 6.88 -4.10
N VAL A 97 -1.62 6.80 -2.77
CA VAL A 97 -2.77 6.49 -1.93
C VAL A 97 -3.55 7.76 -1.62
N ARG A 98 -4.87 7.74 -1.84
CA ARG A 98 -5.77 8.86 -1.51
C ARG A 98 -7.04 8.36 -0.85
N VAL A 99 -7.56 9.16 0.08
CA VAL A 99 -8.82 8.92 0.79
C VAL A 99 -9.92 9.77 0.16
N HIS A 100 -11.05 9.15 -0.18
CA HIS A 100 -12.16 9.80 -0.86
C HIS A 100 -13.35 10.10 0.06
N GLY A 101 -13.47 9.43 1.21
CA GLY A 101 -14.49 9.67 2.24
C GLY A 101 -14.18 8.87 3.52
N ALA A 102 -14.48 9.45 4.70
CA ALA A 102 -14.14 8.89 6.02
C ALA A 102 -14.74 9.62 7.26
N LEU A 103 -15.78 10.47 7.15
CA LEU A 103 -16.10 11.44 8.21
C LEU A 103 -17.32 11.04 9.07
N PHE A 104 -17.04 10.81 10.35
CA PHE A 104 -17.96 10.40 11.42
C PHE A 104 -18.36 8.92 11.35
N VAL A 105 -18.44 8.35 12.54
CA VAL A 105 -18.73 6.93 12.78
C VAL A 105 -20.09 6.90 13.45
N ASP A 106 -21.15 6.59 12.68
CA ASP A 106 -22.42 6.12 13.25
C ASP A 106 -22.61 4.62 12.94
N PRO A 107 -22.21 3.73 13.87
CA PRO A 107 -22.40 2.29 13.71
C PRO A 107 -23.88 1.89 13.61
N ALA A 108 -24.83 2.77 13.97
CA ALA A 108 -26.24 2.42 14.05
C ALA A 108 -26.95 2.41 12.69
N ASN A 109 -26.49 3.21 11.72
CA ASN A 109 -27.27 3.50 10.50
C ASN A 109 -26.61 3.06 9.19
N GLY A 110 -25.31 2.73 9.19
CA GLY A 110 -24.65 1.90 8.17
C GLY A 110 -24.70 2.41 6.73
N ASN A 111 -24.90 3.70 6.47
CA ASN A 111 -24.93 4.25 5.10
C ASN A 111 -24.69 5.77 5.05
N GLU A 112 -23.62 6.24 5.70
CA GLU A 112 -23.19 7.64 5.65
C GLU A 112 -22.40 7.89 4.36
N THR A 113 -22.68 8.98 3.65
CA THR A 113 -22.06 9.27 2.35
C THR A 113 -21.28 10.58 2.41
N ASP A 114 -20.02 10.51 2.83
CA ASP A 114 -19.14 11.68 2.87
C ASP A 114 -18.21 11.68 1.68
N THR A 115 -18.06 12.84 1.05
CA THR A 115 -17.18 12.99 -0.10
C THR A 115 -16.17 14.09 0.16
N TYR A 116 -14.87 13.76 0.07
CA TYR A 116 -13.79 14.72 -0.05
C TYR A 116 -13.67 15.19 -1.50
N SER A 117 -13.69 16.49 -1.71
CA SER A 117 -13.44 17.10 -3.01
C SER A 117 -12.42 18.26 -2.91
N PRO A 118 -11.20 18.09 -3.49
CA PRO A 118 -10.64 16.84 -4.05
C PRO A 118 -10.43 15.73 -2.99
N PRO A 119 -9.99 14.51 -3.37
CA PRO A 119 -9.60 13.50 -2.38
C PRO A 119 -8.39 13.93 -1.53
N VAL A 120 -8.29 13.41 -0.29
CA VAL A 120 -7.19 13.68 0.63
C VAL A 120 -5.96 12.83 0.23
N PRO A 121 -4.78 13.42 -0.03
CA PRO A 121 -3.56 12.64 -0.26
C PRO A 121 -3.10 11.97 1.04
N PHE A 122 -2.94 10.65 0.99
CA PHE A 122 -2.49 9.84 2.12
C PHE A 122 -1.00 9.51 2.02
N ALA A 123 -0.53 9.05 0.86
CA ALA A 123 0.88 8.81 0.58
C ALA A 123 1.15 8.95 -0.93
N ALA A 124 2.27 9.56 -1.32
CA ALA A 124 2.67 9.60 -2.73
C ALA A 124 3.22 8.25 -3.18
N ARG A 125 3.04 7.93 -4.47
CA ARG A 125 3.61 6.73 -5.08
C ARG A 125 5.12 6.69 -4.95
N ASP A 126 5.78 7.76 -5.34
CA ASP A 126 7.22 7.95 -5.21
C ASP A 126 7.49 8.87 -4.02
N SER A 127 7.45 8.28 -2.84
CA SER A 127 7.66 9.00 -1.59
C SER A 127 9.15 9.26 -1.35
N ILE A 128 9.46 10.49 -0.95
CA ILE A 128 10.80 10.93 -0.58
C ILE A 128 10.76 11.37 0.88
N ILE A 129 11.66 10.83 1.70
CA ILE A 129 11.78 11.22 3.11
C ILE A 129 11.92 12.75 3.22
N GLY A 130 11.11 13.33 4.09
CA GLY A 130 11.05 14.77 4.37
C GLY A 130 10.24 15.59 3.38
N THR A 131 9.72 14.99 2.30
CA THR A 131 8.90 15.71 1.31
C THR A 131 7.42 15.61 1.67
N GLN A 132 6.79 16.76 1.88
CA GLN A 132 5.37 16.82 2.18
C GLN A 132 4.52 16.89 0.91
N VAL A 133 3.42 16.15 0.89
CA VAL A 133 2.31 16.31 -0.04
C VAL A 133 1.13 16.91 0.72
N SER A 134 0.62 18.04 0.25
CA SER A 134 -0.48 18.74 0.90
C SER A 134 -1.76 18.66 0.07
N GLY A 135 -2.91 18.62 0.75
CA GLY A 135 -4.22 18.69 0.14
C GLY A 135 -5.10 19.69 0.87
N SER A 136 -6.03 20.33 0.16
CA SER A 136 -7.06 21.15 0.76
C SER A 136 -8.29 21.18 -0.11
N GLY A 137 -9.46 21.28 0.51
CA GLY A 137 -10.72 21.25 -0.20
C GLY A 137 -11.91 21.29 0.75
N SER A 138 -13.02 20.75 0.28
CA SER A 138 -14.24 20.61 1.08
C SER A 138 -14.65 19.15 1.23
N ALA A 139 -15.14 18.80 2.41
CA ALA A 139 -15.85 17.57 2.68
C ALA A 139 -17.34 17.90 2.85
N THR A 140 -18.21 17.14 2.18
CA THR A 140 -19.66 17.25 2.35
C THR A 140 -20.23 15.87 2.60
N GLY A 141 -21.19 15.76 3.50
CA GLY A 141 -21.80 14.48 3.83
C GLY A 141 -23.10 14.60 4.58
N VAL A 142 -23.69 13.43 4.83
CA VAL A 142 -24.92 13.24 5.60
C VAL A 142 -24.69 12.11 6.59
N GLN A 143 -24.93 12.39 7.86
CA GLN A 143 -24.85 11.45 8.96
C GLN A 143 -26.21 11.43 9.67
N GLY A 144 -26.95 10.32 9.55
CA GLY A 144 -28.33 10.26 10.01
C GLY A 144 -29.21 11.37 9.40
N SER A 145 -29.67 12.31 10.23
CA SER A 145 -30.43 13.50 9.80
C SER A 145 -29.57 14.72 9.49
N ASP A 146 -28.30 14.68 9.86
CA ASP A 146 -27.46 15.84 9.98
C ASP A 146 -26.71 16.06 8.66
N THR A 147 -26.57 17.32 8.26
CA THR A 147 -25.85 17.68 7.04
C THR A 147 -24.66 18.57 7.36
N PHE A 148 -23.54 18.31 6.70
CA PHE A 148 -22.32 19.07 6.95
C PHE A 148 -21.60 19.50 5.69
N THR A 149 -20.91 20.63 5.82
CA THR A 149 -19.93 21.11 4.86
C THR A 149 -18.74 21.63 5.64
N LEU A 150 -17.60 20.95 5.47
CA LEU A 150 -16.36 21.24 6.17
C LEU A 150 -15.28 21.60 5.16
N ASN A 151 -14.50 22.63 5.44
CA ASN A 151 -13.24 22.84 4.76
C ASN A 151 -12.17 22.00 5.45
N TYR A 152 -11.32 21.34 4.67
CA TYR A 152 -10.22 20.55 5.19
C TYR A 152 -8.87 21.02 4.64
N ALA A 153 -7.84 20.80 5.44
CA ALA A 153 -6.45 20.88 5.03
C ALA A 153 -5.71 19.66 5.56
N SER A 154 -4.88 19.06 4.72
CA SER A 154 -4.09 17.88 5.03
C SER A 154 -2.64 18.00 4.57
N GLY A 155 -1.76 17.23 5.21
CA GLY A 155 -0.38 17.07 4.81
C GLY A 155 0.13 15.68 5.16
N SER A 156 0.70 14.96 4.20
CA SER A 156 1.37 13.67 4.37
C SER A 156 2.87 13.82 4.15
N THR A 157 3.69 13.33 5.08
CA THR A 157 5.15 13.46 5.04
C THR A 157 5.80 12.15 5.48
N PRO A 158 6.51 11.44 4.59
CA PRO A 158 7.39 10.33 4.98
C PRO A 158 8.53 10.85 5.84
N LEU A 159 8.73 10.29 7.03
CA LEU A 159 9.71 10.75 8.01
C LEU A 159 10.96 9.89 8.05
N ALA A 160 10.80 8.56 7.92
CA ALA A 160 11.91 7.61 8.03
C ALA A 160 11.56 6.25 7.41
N ILE A 161 12.59 5.42 7.23
CA ILE A 161 12.44 3.97 7.15
C ILE A 161 13.00 3.37 8.43
N GLU A 162 12.20 2.51 9.04
CA GLU A 162 12.47 1.99 10.37
C GLU A 162 12.20 0.48 10.43
N THR A 163 12.87 -0.17 11.37
CA THR A 163 12.48 -1.51 11.81
C THR A 163 11.43 -1.39 12.89
N VAL A 164 10.26 -1.99 12.66
CA VAL A 164 9.11 -1.95 13.57
C VAL A 164 8.78 -3.36 14.03
N THR A 165 8.67 -3.55 15.34
CA THR A 165 8.21 -4.81 15.94
C THR A 165 6.83 -4.61 16.53
N VAL A 166 5.88 -5.43 16.09
CA VAL A 166 4.49 -5.50 16.55
C VAL A 166 4.14 -6.98 16.84
N PRO A 167 2.98 -7.29 17.44
CA PRO A 167 2.64 -8.68 17.75
C PRO A 167 2.64 -9.62 16.52
N ALA A 168 2.34 -9.11 15.32
CA ALA A 168 2.39 -9.88 14.07
C ALA A 168 3.81 -10.23 13.59
N GLY A 169 4.86 -9.55 14.09
CA GLY A 169 6.24 -9.79 13.68
C GLY A 169 7.14 -8.55 13.71
N THR A 170 8.34 -8.70 13.16
CA THR A 170 9.32 -7.61 12.98
C THR A 170 9.49 -7.30 11.49
N PHE A 171 9.26 -6.05 11.10
CA PHE A 171 9.33 -5.55 9.74
C PHE A 171 10.48 -4.57 9.61
N THR A 172 11.47 -4.85 8.77
CA THR A 172 12.74 -4.08 8.71
C THR A 172 12.71 -2.86 7.79
N ASN A 173 11.69 -2.76 6.93
CA ASN A 173 11.56 -1.73 5.90
C ASN A 173 10.22 -0.97 6.01
N ALA A 174 9.75 -0.68 7.23
CA ALA A 174 8.51 0.06 7.42
C ALA A 174 8.74 1.55 7.15
N VAL A 175 7.93 2.14 6.26
CA VAL A 175 7.96 3.57 5.98
C VAL A 175 7.09 4.28 7.03
N HIS A 176 7.72 5.11 7.85
CA HIS A 176 7.01 5.97 8.80
C HIS A 176 6.50 7.21 8.08
N VAL A 177 5.18 7.38 8.00
CA VAL A 177 4.50 8.52 7.38
C VAL A 177 3.71 9.27 8.44
N ARG A 178 3.90 10.58 8.50
CA ARG A 178 3.06 11.47 9.30
C ARG A 178 2.01 12.14 8.44
N LEU A 179 0.77 11.95 8.82
CA LEU A 179 -0.39 12.65 8.29
C LEU A 179 -0.87 13.68 9.29
N THR A 180 -1.19 14.86 8.80
CA THR A 180 -1.87 15.91 9.54
C THR A 180 -3.16 16.21 8.82
N ILE A 181 -4.24 16.34 9.57
CA ILE A 181 -5.53 16.71 9.01
C ILE A 181 -6.24 17.68 9.94
N SER A 182 -6.93 18.65 9.33
CA SER A 182 -7.74 19.63 10.03
C SER A 182 -9.02 19.88 9.27
N TYR A 183 -10.11 20.06 10.02
CA TYR A 183 -11.43 20.40 9.52
C TYR A 183 -11.95 21.65 10.22
N SER A 184 -12.70 22.47 9.49
CA SER A 184 -13.50 23.54 10.07
C SER A 184 -14.75 23.79 9.22
N GLY A 185 -15.89 24.07 9.85
CA GLY A 185 -17.12 24.35 9.13
C GLY A 185 -18.32 24.30 10.05
N PHE A 186 -19.44 23.81 9.53
CA PHE A 186 -20.70 23.74 10.27
C PHE A 186 -21.35 22.37 10.12
N VAL A 187 -21.95 21.89 11.20
CA VAL A 187 -22.88 20.74 11.23
C VAL A 187 -24.21 21.30 11.73
N ASP A 188 -25.26 21.24 10.90
CA ASP A 188 -26.59 21.82 11.19
C ASP A 188 -26.56 23.27 11.72
N GLY A 189 -25.62 24.06 11.21
CA GLY A 189 -25.44 25.47 11.58
C GLY A 189 -24.61 25.70 12.86
N ILE A 190 -24.15 24.65 13.53
CA ILE A 190 -23.22 24.74 14.67
C ILE A 190 -21.77 24.69 14.16
N PRO A 191 -20.92 25.66 14.53
CA PRO A 191 -19.53 25.66 14.10
C PRO A 191 -18.77 24.50 14.76
N VAL A 192 -18.02 23.78 13.94
CA VAL A 192 -17.16 22.67 14.38
C VAL A 192 -15.75 22.85 13.85
N SER A 193 -14.79 22.35 14.61
CA SER A 193 -13.39 22.26 14.19
C SER A 193 -12.75 21.00 14.77
N TYR A 194 -11.90 20.36 13.99
CA TYR A 194 -11.18 19.15 14.39
C TYR A 194 -9.76 19.20 13.84
N SER A 195 -8.81 18.63 14.57
CA SER A 195 -7.48 18.35 14.03
C SER A 195 -6.86 17.12 14.67
N ALA A 196 -6.17 16.34 13.85
CA ALA A 196 -5.46 15.15 14.27
C ALA A 196 -4.12 15.01 13.56
N THR A 197 -3.20 14.31 14.22
CA THR A 197 -1.97 13.79 13.61
C THR A 197 -2.03 12.28 13.66
N LEU A 198 -1.73 11.64 12.54
CA LEU A 198 -1.58 10.19 12.45
C LEU A 198 -0.14 9.90 12.06
N ASP A 199 0.54 9.09 12.85
CA ASP A 199 1.81 8.49 12.49
C ASP A 199 1.53 7.04 12.09
N ASP A 200 1.78 6.70 10.83
CA ASP A 200 1.52 5.38 10.26
C ASP A 200 2.83 4.74 9.80
N TRP A 201 3.01 3.45 10.10
CA TRP A 201 4.14 2.65 9.63
C TRP A 201 3.62 1.68 8.58
N LEU A 202 3.94 1.98 7.33
CA LEU A 202 3.48 1.24 6.16
C LEU A 202 4.54 0.22 5.72
N VAL A 203 4.11 -1.02 5.52
CA VAL A 203 4.96 -2.10 4.99
C VAL A 203 4.45 -2.56 3.64
N ALA A 204 5.38 -2.69 2.70
CA ALA A 204 5.16 -3.25 1.37
C ALA A 204 4.38 -4.57 1.42
N GLY A 205 3.31 -4.70 0.64
CA GLY A 205 2.52 -5.94 0.56
C GLY A 205 1.70 -6.26 1.82
N VAL A 206 1.85 -5.49 2.89
CA VAL A 206 1.10 -5.68 4.14
C VAL A 206 0.12 -4.55 4.35
N GLY A 207 0.53 -3.29 4.37
CA GLY A 207 -0.32 -2.18 4.82
C GLY A 207 0.24 -1.48 6.05
N SER A 208 -0.65 -0.79 6.77
CA SER A 208 -0.34 -0.25 8.09
C SER A 208 -0.08 -1.38 9.08
N VAL A 209 1.15 -1.47 9.59
CA VAL A 209 1.53 -2.42 10.65
C VAL A 209 1.46 -1.80 12.04
N ARG A 210 1.53 -0.47 12.10
CA ARG A 210 1.38 0.31 13.32
C ARG A 210 0.81 1.68 12.98
N GLU A 211 -0.13 2.16 13.78
CA GLU A 211 -0.71 3.49 13.64
C GLU A 211 -0.74 4.15 15.02
N VAL A 212 -0.43 5.44 15.10
CA VAL A 212 -0.60 6.27 16.29
C VAL A 212 -1.43 7.49 15.90
N ALA A 213 -2.70 7.49 16.32
CA ALA A 213 -3.61 8.59 16.11
C ALA A 213 -3.63 9.50 17.35
N ALA A 214 -3.30 10.77 17.17
CA ALA A 214 -3.30 11.79 18.22
C ALA A 214 -4.29 12.90 17.88
N GLU A 215 -5.34 13.03 18.69
CA GLU A 215 -6.37 14.04 18.52
C GLU A 215 -6.05 15.31 19.32
N THR A 216 -6.01 16.46 18.65
CA THR A 216 -5.63 17.71 19.31
C THR A 216 -6.71 18.19 20.28
N ALA A 217 -7.98 18.02 19.91
CA ALA A 217 -9.11 18.57 20.66
C ALA A 217 -9.29 17.89 22.03
N THR A 218 -9.11 16.56 22.07
CA THR A 218 -9.26 15.74 23.28
C THR A 218 -7.94 15.50 24.00
N GLY A 219 -6.81 15.71 23.31
CA GLY A 219 -5.49 15.28 23.78
C GLY A 219 -5.33 13.77 23.83
N SER A 220 -6.26 13.03 23.22
CA SER A 220 -6.25 11.56 23.20
C SER A 220 -5.17 11.03 22.28
N THR A 221 -4.62 9.86 22.62
CA THR A 221 -3.73 9.10 21.76
C THR A 221 -4.20 7.65 21.71
N THR A 222 -4.42 7.14 20.51
CA THR A 222 -4.78 5.74 20.25
C THR A 222 -3.69 5.10 19.42
N ILE A 223 -3.26 3.91 19.83
CA ILE A 223 -2.22 3.12 19.18
C ILE A 223 -2.85 1.84 18.63
N TYR A 224 -2.58 1.57 17.36
CA TYR A 224 -2.94 0.34 16.67
C TYR A 224 -1.65 -0.43 16.38
N GLU A 225 -1.57 -1.68 16.81
CA GLU A 225 -0.45 -2.56 16.52
C GLU A 225 -0.96 -3.85 15.88
N LEU A 226 -0.42 -4.18 14.71
CA LEU A 226 -0.89 -5.32 13.95
C LEU A 226 -0.67 -6.63 14.73
N GLN A 227 -1.76 -7.36 14.97
CA GLN A 227 -1.74 -8.69 15.59
C GLN A 227 -1.68 -9.79 14.56
N SER A 228 -2.48 -9.66 13.50
CA SER A 228 -2.49 -10.59 12.38
C SER A 228 -2.98 -9.88 11.14
N TYR A 229 -2.59 -10.40 9.99
CA TYR A 229 -3.09 -9.95 8.70
C TYR A 229 -3.33 -11.16 7.82
N ASN A 230 -4.32 -11.03 6.95
CA ASN A 230 -4.55 -11.93 5.84
C ASN A 230 -4.58 -11.09 4.59
N VAL A 231 -3.40 -10.78 4.07
CA VAL A 231 -3.30 -10.30 2.70
C VAL A 231 -3.33 -11.58 1.87
N ARG A 232 -4.53 -12.06 1.52
CA ARG A 232 -4.66 -13.28 0.71
C ARG A 232 -3.79 -13.08 -0.53
N ARG A 233 -2.67 -13.79 -0.61
CA ARG A 233 -2.05 -14.06 -1.90
C ARG A 233 -2.96 -15.02 -2.60
N THR A 234 -3.74 -14.47 -3.51
CA THR A 234 -4.68 -15.28 -4.24
C THR A 234 -3.87 -16.11 -5.23
N LEU A 235 -3.88 -17.44 -5.01
CA LEU A 235 -3.19 -18.38 -5.89
C LEU A 235 -3.66 -18.14 -7.32
N ALA A 236 -2.71 -18.01 -8.24
CA ALA A 236 -3.00 -17.82 -9.66
C ALA A 236 -3.83 -16.57 -10.00
N ASP A 237 -3.66 -15.44 -9.33
CA ASP A 237 -4.22 -14.14 -9.73
C ASP A 237 -3.39 -13.50 -10.87
N PHE A 238 -3.71 -13.78 -12.12
CA PHE A 238 -3.01 -13.22 -13.28
C PHE A 238 -3.43 -11.76 -13.57
N SER A 239 -4.56 -11.30 -13.02
CA SER A 239 -5.11 -9.96 -13.24
C SER A 239 -4.63 -8.91 -12.24
N GLY A 240 -4.20 -9.33 -11.05
CA GLY A 240 -3.87 -8.47 -9.91
C GLY A 240 -5.11 -7.90 -9.21
N ASP A 241 -6.28 -8.50 -9.41
CA ASP A 241 -7.55 -8.04 -8.83
C ASP A 241 -7.90 -8.70 -7.49
N ALA A 242 -7.04 -9.61 -7.03
CA ALA A 242 -7.13 -10.46 -5.86
C ALA A 242 -8.08 -11.65 -5.93
N HIS A 243 -8.55 -12.00 -7.11
CA HIS A 243 -9.29 -13.23 -7.34
C HIS A 243 -8.40 -14.29 -8.01
N SER A 244 -8.69 -15.56 -7.72
CA SER A 244 -7.93 -16.65 -8.32
C SER A 244 -8.42 -16.81 -9.73
N ASP A 245 -7.54 -16.62 -10.69
CA ASP A 245 -7.81 -16.90 -12.09
C ASP A 245 -7.55 -18.37 -12.41
N ILE A 246 -7.93 -18.79 -13.62
CA ILE A 246 -7.73 -20.16 -14.09
C ILE A 246 -6.77 -20.15 -15.26
N LEU A 247 -5.60 -20.76 -15.07
CA LEU A 247 -4.67 -21.08 -16.16
C LEU A 247 -4.95 -22.49 -16.71
N TRP A 248 -5.31 -22.53 -17.98
CA TRP A 248 -5.46 -23.74 -18.77
C TRP A 248 -4.19 -24.03 -19.56
N ARG A 249 -3.83 -25.31 -19.65
CA ARG A 249 -2.84 -25.80 -20.60
C ARG A 249 -3.37 -27.00 -21.35
N ASN A 250 -3.36 -26.89 -22.68
CA ASN A 250 -3.58 -28.03 -23.55
C ASN A 250 -2.31 -28.87 -23.61
N THR A 251 -2.30 -30.04 -22.99
CA THR A 251 -1.12 -30.90 -22.90
C THR A 251 -0.75 -31.58 -24.22
N SER A 252 -1.61 -31.49 -25.24
CA SER A 252 -1.37 -32.07 -26.56
C SER A 252 -0.87 -31.06 -27.59
N THR A 253 -1.39 -29.83 -27.58
CA THR A 253 -0.99 -28.76 -28.52
C THR A 253 0.03 -27.81 -27.89
N GLY A 254 0.09 -27.74 -26.57
CA GLY A 254 0.91 -26.77 -25.86
C GLY A 254 0.31 -25.37 -25.75
N GLU A 255 -0.95 -25.17 -26.17
CA GLU A 255 -1.68 -23.91 -26.01
C GLU A 255 -1.93 -23.62 -24.53
N ASN A 256 -1.88 -22.35 -24.16
CA ASN A 256 -2.13 -21.86 -22.80
C ASN A 256 -3.20 -20.78 -22.85
N TYR A 257 -4.10 -20.76 -21.87
CA TYR A 257 -5.24 -19.84 -21.84
C TYR A 257 -5.55 -19.42 -20.41
N VAL A 258 -5.88 -18.17 -20.18
CA VAL A 258 -6.28 -17.67 -18.85
C VAL A 258 -7.74 -17.26 -18.88
N PHE A 259 -8.49 -17.69 -17.87
CA PHE A 259 -9.78 -17.09 -17.52
C PHE A 259 -9.56 -16.17 -16.32
N PHE A 260 -9.83 -14.89 -16.49
CA PHE A 260 -9.89 -13.93 -15.40
C PHE A 260 -11.22 -14.08 -14.67
N MET A 261 -11.19 -14.33 -13.37
CA MET A 261 -12.35 -14.78 -12.60
C MET A 261 -12.83 -13.73 -11.60
N ASN A 262 -14.14 -13.66 -11.39
CA ASN A 262 -14.74 -13.04 -10.20
C ASN A 262 -15.76 -14.02 -9.62
N GLY A 263 -15.37 -14.70 -8.55
CA GLY A 263 -16.13 -15.83 -8.01
C GLY A 263 -16.33 -16.93 -9.05
N THR A 264 -17.59 -17.18 -9.44
CA THR A 264 -17.94 -18.18 -10.45
C THR A 264 -18.05 -17.63 -11.87
N THR A 265 -17.70 -16.36 -12.09
CA THR A 265 -17.88 -15.67 -13.38
C THR A 265 -16.54 -15.44 -14.06
N VAL A 266 -16.43 -15.76 -15.36
CA VAL A 266 -15.30 -15.33 -16.20
C VAL A 266 -15.56 -13.89 -16.65
N VAL A 267 -14.74 -12.95 -16.18
CA VAL A 267 -14.90 -11.50 -16.49
C VAL A 267 -14.11 -11.08 -17.73
N ALA A 268 -13.02 -11.79 -18.03
CA ALA A 268 -12.23 -11.66 -19.24
C ALA A 268 -11.45 -12.96 -19.48
N GLU A 269 -10.89 -13.14 -20.67
CA GLU A 269 -10.10 -14.32 -20.99
C GLU A 269 -9.16 -14.10 -22.18
N GLY A 270 -8.15 -14.96 -22.33
CA GLY A 270 -7.29 -14.90 -23.52
C GLY A 270 -6.15 -15.91 -23.55
N PHE A 271 -5.55 -16.06 -24.74
CA PHE A 271 -4.39 -16.92 -24.96
C PHE A 271 -3.13 -16.33 -24.36
N VAL A 272 -2.37 -17.19 -23.68
CA VAL A 272 -0.95 -16.98 -23.36
C VAL A 272 -0.12 -17.68 -24.44
N ARG A 273 1.12 -17.23 -24.66
CA ARG A 273 2.04 -17.82 -25.64
C ARG A 273 2.06 -19.35 -25.55
N GLN A 274 1.90 -20.00 -26.70
CA GLN A 274 1.94 -21.45 -26.82
C GLN A 274 3.36 -21.98 -26.55
N VAL A 275 3.44 -23.05 -25.75
CA VAL A 275 4.66 -23.83 -25.53
C VAL A 275 4.45 -25.20 -26.16
N ALA A 276 4.79 -25.32 -27.45
CA ALA A 276 4.38 -26.45 -28.29
C ALA A 276 5.02 -27.80 -27.89
N ASP A 277 6.20 -27.78 -27.26
CA ASP A 277 6.81 -29.01 -26.75
C ASP A 277 6.04 -29.50 -25.50
N PRO A 278 5.39 -30.67 -25.56
CA PRO A 278 4.58 -31.19 -24.46
C PRO A 278 5.43 -31.61 -23.24
N SER A 279 6.76 -31.72 -23.39
CA SER A 279 7.68 -32.01 -22.27
C SER A 279 7.71 -30.87 -21.26
N TRP A 280 7.43 -29.63 -21.70
CA TRP A 280 7.26 -28.50 -20.79
C TRP A 280 5.91 -28.57 -20.07
N LYS A 281 5.98 -28.68 -18.75
CA LYS A 281 4.85 -28.71 -17.82
C LYS A 281 4.83 -27.42 -17.01
N ILE A 282 3.64 -26.94 -16.67
CA ILE A 282 3.48 -25.93 -15.63
C ILE A 282 3.80 -26.62 -14.32
N ALA A 283 4.88 -26.20 -13.67
CA ALA A 283 5.37 -26.76 -12.42
C ALA A 283 4.92 -25.94 -11.21
N GLY A 284 4.57 -24.66 -11.42
CA GLY A 284 4.01 -23.82 -10.39
C GLY A 284 3.50 -22.49 -10.93
N VAL A 285 2.71 -21.83 -10.10
CA VAL A 285 2.15 -20.51 -10.35
C VAL A 285 2.31 -19.71 -9.05
N GLY A 286 2.88 -18.51 -9.14
CA GLY A 286 3.21 -17.65 -8.00
C GLY A 286 3.72 -16.30 -8.47
N ASP A 287 3.84 -15.30 -7.59
CA ASP A 287 4.31 -13.95 -7.92
C ASP A 287 5.83 -13.88 -7.72
N PHE A 288 6.61 -14.20 -8.76
CA PHE A 288 8.06 -14.37 -8.61
C PHE A 288 8.84 -13.05 -8.72
N ASP A 289 8.24 -12.00 -9.29
CA ASP A 289 8.87 -10.67 -9.39
C ASP A 289 8.29 -9.63 -8.41
N GLY A 290 7.20 -9.95 -7.71
CA GLY A 290 6.58 -9.13 -6.68
C GLY A 290 5.70 -8.01 -7.23
N ASP A 291 5.21 -8.13 -8.46
CA ASP A 291 4.35 -7.13 -9.09
C ASP A 291 2.86 -7.27 -8.71
N GLY A 292 2.53 -8.28 -7.89
CA GLY A 292 1.18 -8.57 -7.42
C GLY A 292 0.36 -9.42 -8.39
N LYS A 293 0.96 -9.95 -9.47
CA LYS A 293 0.31 -10.87 -10.40
C LYS A 293 1.01 -12.22 -10.40
N ALA A 294 0.27 -13.24 -10.82
CA ALA A 294 0.77 -14.59 -10.91
C ALA A 294 1.60 -14.80 -12.18
N ASP A 295 2.77 -15.37 -11.98
CA ASP A 295 3.72 -15.80 -13.00
C ASP A 295 3.68 -17.33 -13.19
N ILE A 296 4.37 -17.84 -14.21
CA ILE A 296 4.37 -19.27 -14.56
C ILE A 296 5.78 -19.83 -14.44
N LEU A 297 5.96 -20.82 -13.57
CA LEU A 297 7.14 -21.68 -13.53
C LEU A 297 6.91 -22.91 -14.41
N TRP A 298 7.79 -23.10 -15.37
CA TRP A 298 7.84 -24.23 -16.28
C TRP A 298 8.95 -25.19 -15.88
N ARG A 299 8.67 -26.48 -16.00
CA ARG A 299 9.68 -27.55 -15.89
C ARG A 299 9.59 -28.48 -17.09
N ASN A 300 10.72 -28.74 -17.73
CA ASN A 300 10.81 -29.73 -18.80
C ASN A 300 11.00 -31.12 -18.18
N SER A 301 10.02 -32.00 -18.35
CA SER A 301 10.05 -33.34 -17.78
C SER A 301 11.10 -34.28 -18.41
N ALA A 302 11.64 -33.91 -19.58
CA ALA A 302 12.64 -34.73 -20.29
C ALA A 302 14.07 -34.27 -20.00
N THR A 303 14.31 -32.97 -19.83
CA THR A 303 15.66 -32.40 -19.64
C THR A 303 15.94 -31.95 -18.22
N GLY A 304 14.91 -31.73 -17.39
CA GLY A 304 15.03 -31.13 -16.07
C GLY A 304 15.32 -29.62 -16.11
N GLU A 305 15.21 -28.99 -17.28
CA GLU A 305 15.31 -27.54 -17.44
C GLU A 305 14.11 -26.86 -16.80
N ASP A 306 14.36 -25.71 -16.17
CA ASP A 306 13.36 -24.89 -15.52
C ASP A 306 13.35 -23.50 -16.18
N TYR A 307 12.17 -22.93 -16.38
CA TYR A 307 11.99 -21.68 -17.12
C TYR A 307 10.87 -20.86 -16.50
N ILE A 308 11.00 -19.54 -16.49
CA ILE A 308 10.01 -18.65 -15.87
C ILE A 308 9.39 -17.73 -16.92
N TYR A 309 8.07 -17.55 -16.86
CA TYR A 309 7.36 -16.45 -17.51
C TYR A 309 6.86 -15.50 -16.44
N LEU A 310 7.39 -14.29 -16.42
CA LEU A 310 6.84 -13.16 -15.67
C LEU A 310 5.68 -12.58 -16.48
N MET A 311 4.49 -12.49 -15.87
CA MET A 311 3.23 -12.29 -16.57
C MET A 311 2.63 -10.91 -16.27
N ASN A 312 1.90 -10.38 -17.25
CA ASN A 312 1.01 -9.24 -17.05
C ASN A 312 -0.32 -9.54 -17.75
N GLY A 313 -1.26 -10.10 -16.99
CA GLY A 313 -2.44 -10.72 -17.58
C GLY A 313 -2.06 -11.89 -18.48
N THR A 314 -2.42 -11.82 -19.77
CA THR A 314 -2.09 -12.87 -20.75
C THR A 314 -0.74 -12.66 -21.45
N ALA A 315 -0.06 -11.53 -21.20
CA ALA A 315 1.21 -11.21 -21.84
C ALA A 315 2.40 -11.69 -21.00
N VAL A 316 3.46 -12.17 -21.67
CA VAL A 316 4.75 -12.43 -21.03
C VAL A 316 5.52 -11.12 -20.99
N ALA A 317 5.65 -10.53 -19.80
CA ALA A 317 6.36 -9.28 -19.56
C ALA A 317 7.88 -9.47 -19.46
N GLY A 318 8.31 -10.63 -18.96
CA GLY A 318 9.71 -11.04 -18.86
C GLY A 318 9.82 -12.56 -18.81
N GLU A 319 11.00 -13.10 -19.09
CA GLU A 319 11.20 -14.55 -19.09
C GLU A 319 12.67 -14.97 -19.01
N GLY A 320 12.94 -16.21 -18.60
CA GLY A 320 14.31 -16.72 -18.57
C GLY A 320 14.46 -18.16 -18.06
N PHE A 321 15.62 -18.75 -18.33
CA PHE A 321 16.02 -20.05 -17.76
C PHE A 321 16.46 -19.89 -16.30
N LEU A 322 16.04 -20.84 -15.47
CA LEU A 322 16.59 -21.08 -14.14
C LEU A 322 17.67 -22.18 -14.20
N PRO A 323 18.47 -22.36 -13.15
CA PRO A 323 19.42 -23.48 -13.09
C PRO A 323 18.71 -24.83 -13.28
N THR A 324 19.21 -25.63 -14.21
CA THR A 324 18.68 -26.97 -14.51
C THR A 324 18.82 -27.91 -13.33
N VAL A 325 17.73 -28.56 -12.93
CA VAL A 325 17.75 -29.72 -12.02
C VAL A 325 17.64 -31.00 -12.85
N ALA A 326 18.80 -31.47 -13.34
CA ALA A 326 18.91 -32.53 -14.35
C ALA A 326 18.43 -33.91 -13.89
N ASP A 327 18.48 -34.19 -12.58
CA ASP A 327 17.92 -35.42 -12.02
C ASP A 327 16.38 -35.31 -11.99
N GLN A 328 15.75 -36.05 -12.89
CA GLN A 328 14.30 -36.07 -13.12
C GLN A 328 13.49 -36.63 -11.94
N SER A 329 14.15 -37.29 -10.98
CA SER A 329 13.49 -37.71 -9.74
C SER A 329 13.08 -36.53 -8.85
N TRP A 330 13.70 -35.36 -9.03
CA TRP A 330 13.29 -34.12 -8.37
C TRP A 330 12.11 -33.48 -9.08
N GLN A 331 11.13 -33.09 -8.28
CA GLN A 331 9.91 -32.39 -8.67
C GLN A 331 9.82 -31.06 -7.93
N VAL A 332 9.14 -30.07 -8.52
CA VAL A 332 8.77 -28.85 -7.78
C VAL A 332 7.75 -29.25 -6.72
N ALA A 333 8.16 -29.20 -5.45
CA ALA A 333 7.32 -29.62 -4.32
C ALA A 333 6.29 -28.55 -3.91
N GLY A 334 6.57 -27.29 -4.21
CA GLY A 334 5.71 -26.16 -3.94
C GLY A 334 6.31 -24.86 -4.46
N VAL A 335 5.44 -23.88 -4.66
CA VAL A 335 5.80 -22.48 -4.93
C VAL A 335 5.14 -21.65 -3.85
N GLY A 336 5.87 -20.68 -3.31
CA GLY A 336 5.36 -19.77 -2.31
C GLY A 336 6.46 -18.92 -1.71
N ASP A 337 6.02 -17.90 -0.98
CA ASP A 337 6.84 -16.96 -0.23
C ASP A 337 7.34 -17.64 1.06
N PHE A 338 8.51 -18.27 0.98
CA PHE A 338 9.08 -19.06 2.08
C PHE A 338 9.86 -18.22 3.09
N ASP A 339 10.31 -17.03 2.74
CA ASP A 339 11.06 -16.12 3.61
C ASP A 339 10.25 -14.89 4.07
N GLY A 340 9.04 -14.72 3.55
CA GLY A 340 8.09 -13.68 3.93
C GLY A 340 8.43 -12.31 3.34
N ASP A 341 9.20 -12.25 2.25
CA ASP A 341 9.72 -10.99 1.71
C ASP A 341 8.74 -10.26 0.79
N GLY A 342 7.64 -10.92 0.40
CA GLY A 342 6.78 -10.35 -0.61
C GLY A 342 6.72 -11.13 -1.92
N LYS A 343 7.47 -12.22 -2.13
CA LYS A 343 7.56 -12.93 -3.41
C LYS A 343 7.53 -14.46 -3.26
#